data_AF-A0A959QB26-F1
#
_entry.id   AF-A0A959QB26-F1
#
_cell.length_a   1.000
_cell.length_b   1.000
_cell.length_c   1.000
_cell.angle_alpha   90.00
_cell.angle_beta   90.00
_cell.angle_gamma   90.00
#
_symmetry.space_group_name_H-M   'P 1'
#
loop_
_entity.id
_entity.type
_entity.pdbx_description
1 polymer ?
#
loop_
_entity_poly.entity_id
_entity_poly.type
_entity_poly.pdbx_seq_one_letter_code
_entity_poly.pdbx_strand_id
1 'polypeptide(L)'
;PVYAILADDFDGDGTMDILLGGNFYRAKPEVGKYDAGYGLLLLGDGKGGFTAVPARESGFRVVGEIRSLQSIPYRGRKLVVVARNNDTALIFEY
;
A
#
# COMPACT_ATOMS: atom_id res chain seq x y z
N PRO A 1 10.25 -0.06 -7.08
CA PRO A 1 9.72 1.30 -7.33
C PRO A 1 8.44 1.55 -6.54
N VAL A 2 8.20 2.79 -6.12
CA VAL A 2 6.96 3.24 -5.48
C VAL A 2 6.21 4.14 -6.47
N TYR A 3 4.92 3.88 -6.66
CA TYR A 3 4.04 4.61 -7.58
C TYR A 3 2.75 5.09 -6.93
N ALA A 4 2.43 4.61 -5.72
CA ALA A 4 1.28 5.03 -4.96
C ALA A 4 1.68 5.21 -3.50
N ILE A 5 1.11 6.25 -2.88
CA ILE A 5 1.24 6.56 -1.45
C ILE A 5 -0.15 6.94 -0.95
N LEU A 6 -0.52 6.41 0.21
CA LEU A 6 -1.72 6.79 0.95
C LEU A 6 -1.30 7.05 2.39
N ALA A 7 -1.60 8.25 2.89
CA ALA A 7 -1.41 8.60 4.28
C ALA A 7 -2.77 8.61 4.97
N ASP A 8 -2.92 7.79 6.01
CA ASP A 8 -4.12 7.74 6.87
C ASP A 8 -3.72 7.14 8.22
N ASP A 9 -4.61 7.21 9.20
CA ASP A 9 -4.48 6.54 10.50
C ASP A 9 -4.92 5.07 10.34
N PHE A 10 -3.95 4.15 10.24
CA PHE A 10 -4.19 2.74 9.90
C PHE A 10 -4.31 1.84 11.14
N ASP A 11 -3.77 2.25 12.29
CA ASP A 11 -3.88 1.52 13.55
C ASP A 11 -4.85 2.16 14.58
N GLY A 12 -5.37 3.35 14.27
CA GLY A 12 -6.38 4.05 15.05
C GLY A 12 -5.82 4.81 16.26
N ASP A 13 -4.50 5.04 16.31
CA ASP A 13 -3.84 5.74 17.41
C ASP A 13 -3.91 7.28 17.30
N GLY A 14 -4.44 7.80 16.18
CA GLY A 14 -4.55 9.23 15.88
C GLY A 14 -3.29 9.84 15.25
N THR A 15 -2.30 9.02 14.93
CA THR A 15 -1.07 9.37 14.21
C THR A 15 -1.23 9.08 12.72
N MET A 16 -0.50 9.83 11.89
CA MET A 16 -0.49 9.58 10.44
C MET A 16 0.49 8.46 10.10
N ASP A 17 -0.03 7.40 9.50
CA ASP A 17 0.75 6.30 8.93
C ASP A 17 0.86 6.43 7.42
N ILE A 18 1.69 5.59 6.80
CA ILE A 18 1.91 5.60 5.35
C ILE A 18 1.78 4.19 4.78
N LEU A 19 0.90 4.04 3.80
CA LEU A 19 0.81 2.86 2.95
C LEU A 19 1.42 3.13 1.58
N LEU A 20 2.42 2.34 1.21
CA LEU A 20 3.12 2.43 -0.07
C LEU A 20 2.73 1.29 -1.00
N GLY A 21 2.64 1.60 -2.29
CA GLY A 21 2.42 0.62 -3.35
C GLY A 21 3.27 0.92 -4.58
N GLY A 22 3.59 -0.12 -5.36
CA GLY A 22 4.33 0.07 -6.59
C GLY A 22 4.47 -1.18 -7.43
N ASN A 23 5.72 -1.50 -7.78
CA ASN A 23 6.12 -2.44 -8.83
C ASN A 23 6.03 -1.90 -10.27
N PHE A 24 6.82 -2.51 -11.14
CA PHE A 24 6.86 -2.19 -12.57
C PHE A 24 7.30 -3.41 -13.38
N TYR A 25 6.41 -3.87 -14.26
CA TYR A 25 6.61 -5.10 -15.03
C TYR A 25 7.17 -4.85 -16.42
N ARG A 26 7.11 -3.60 -16.91
CA ARG A 26 7.55 -3.21 -18.27
C ARG A 26 9.01 -2.76 -18.29
N ALA A 27 9.85 -3.37 -17.46
CA ALA A 27 11.30 -3.20 -17.53
C ALA A 27 11.85 -3.92 -18.76
N LYS A 28 13.08 -3.55 -19.17
CA LYS A 28 13.76 -4.24 -20.27
C LYS A 28 13.93 -5.73 -19.94
N PRO A 29 13.78 -6.66 -20.91
CA PRO A 29 13.86 -8.09 -20.64
C PRO A 29 15.13 -8.52 -19.89
N GLU A 30 16.27 -7.91 -20.20
CA GLU A 30 17.57 -8.25 -19.59
C GLU A 30 17.67 -7.86 -18.11
N VAL A 31 16.82 -6.93 -17.66
CA VAL A 31 16.81 -6.41 -16.28
C VAL A 31 15.77 -7.15 -15.41
N GLY A 32 14.77 -7.78 -16.04
CA GLY A 32 13.68 -8.44 -15.33
C GLY A 32 12.68 -7.46 -14.69
N LYS A 33 11.58 -7.99 -14.16
CA LYS A 33 10.52 -7.19 -13.55
C LYS A 33 10.98 -6.62 -12.21
N TYR A 34 10.48 -5.44 -11.86
CA TYR A 34 10.59 -4.89 -10.52
C TYR A 34 9.33 -5.25 -9.73
N ASP A 35 9.20 -6.50 -9.28
CA ASP A 35 7.96 -7.08 -8.74
C ASP A 35 8.08 -7.64 -7.31
N ALA A 36 9.14 -7.28 -6.59
CA ALA A 36 9.39 -7.78 -5.23
C ALA A 36 8.50 -7.14 -4.14
N GLY A 37 7.78 -6.06 -4.44
CA GLY A 37 6.95 -5.36 -3.44
C GLY A 37 5.55 -5.96 -3.31
N TYR A 38 5.09 -6.15 -2.07
CA TYR A 38 3.70 -6.52 -1.78
C TYR A 38 2.82 -5.34 -1.35
N GLY A 39 3.41 -4.14 -1.30
CA GLY A 39 2.96 -3.04 -0.46
C GLY A 39 3.76 -2.97 0.84
N LEU A 40 3.80 -1.78 1.46
CA LEU A 40 4.50 -1.55 2.73
C LEU A 40 3.70 -0.58 3.58
N LEU A 41 3.31 -1.01 4.78
CA LEU A 41 2.74 -0.16 5.80
C LEU A 41 3.86 0.36 6.71
N LEU A 42 3.84 1.65 6.99
CA LEU A 42 4.75 2.35 7.87
C LEU A 42 3.93 3.02 8.96
N LEU A 43 4.03 2.55 10.20
CA LEU A 43 3.36 3.17 11.35
C LEU A 43 4.15 4.39 11.81
N GLY A 44 3.49 5.52 11.95
CA GLY A 44 4.07 6.77 12.42
C GLY A 44 4.22 6.81 13.93
N ASP A 45 5.20 7.56 14.44
CA ASP A 45 5.38 7.79 15.89
C ASP A 45 4.93 9.18 16.38
N GLY A 46 4.31 9.97 15.48
CA GLY A 46 3.87 11.34 15.72
C GLY A 46 5.00 12.38 15.78
N LYS A 47 6.26 11.95 15.65
CA LYS A 47 7.48 12.78 15.72
C LYS A 47 8.25 12.78 14.39
N GLY A 48 7.69 12.15 13.37
CA GLY A 48 8.28 11.99 12.04
C GLY A 48 9.11 10.72 11.87
N GLY A 49 9.16 9.85 12.88
CA GLY A 49 9.68 8.50 12.77
C GLY A 49 8.62 7.53 12.23
N PHE A 50 9.09 6.49 11.56
CA PHE A 50 8.23 5.46 10.97
C PHE A 50 8.80 4.07 11.21
N THR A 51 7.94 3.12 11.55
CA THR A 51 8.29 1.70 11.72
C THR A 51 7.63 0.88 10.62
N ALA A 52 8.43 0.12 9.88
CA ALA A 52 7.94 -0.75 8.83
C ALA A 52 7.23 -1.98 9.40
N VAL A 53 5.99 -2.21 8.96
CA VAL A 53 5.22 -3.42 9.30
C VAL A 53 5.34 -4.42 8.15
N PRO A 54 5.81 -5.65 8.40
CA PRO A 54 5.86 -6.69 7.39
C PRO A 54 4.48 -6.96 6.77
N ALA A 55 4.42 -7.19 5.46
CA ALA A 55 3.15 -7.44 4.75
C ALA A 55 2.34 -8.63 5.28
N ARG A 56 3.00 -9.59 5.96
CA ARG A 56 2.35 -10.72 6.62
C ARG A 56 1.59 -10.29 7.89
N GLU A 57 2.09 -9.27 8.58
CA GLU A 57 1.54 -8.76 9.82
C GLU A 57 0.51 -7.67 9.56
N SER A 58 0.73 -6.80 8.57
CA SER A 58 -0.21 -5.72 8.23
C SER A 58 -1.51 -6.21 7.57
N GLY A 59 -1.56 -7.46 7.09
CA GLY A 59 -2.67 -7.96 6.28
C GLY A 59 -2.74 -7.37 4.86
N PHE A 60 -1.95 -6.33 4.56
CA PHE A 60 -1.86 -5.72 3.25
C PHE A 60 -0.81 -6.43 2.40
N ARG A 61 -1.27 -7.39 1.59
CA ARG A 61 -0.43 -8.13 0.66
C ARG A 61 -1.04 -8.13 -0.74
N VAL A 62 -0.45 -7.35 -1.63
CA VAL A 62 -0.90 -7.22 -3.02
C VAL A 62 0.21 -7.69 -3.96
N VAL A 63 -0.09 -8.71 -4.76
CA VAL A 63 0.74 -9.08 -5.92
C VAL A 63 0.24 -8.29 -7.13
N GLY A 64 1.16 -7.69 -7.89
CA GLY A 64 0.79 -6.84 -9.03
C GLY A 64 1.49 -5.49 -9.04
N GLU A 65 1.14 -4.68 -10.03
CA GLU A 65 1.57 -3.30 -10.16
C GLU A 65 0.52 -2.37 -9.56
N ILE A 66 0.75 -1.87 -8.34
CA ILE A 66 -0.11 -0.87 -7.69
C ILE A 66 0.15 0.50 -8.32
N ARG A 67 -0.92 1.18 -8.75
CA ARG A 67 -0.88 2.50 -9.41
C ARG A 67 -1.61 3.59 -8.64
N SER A 68 -2.55 3.23 -7.78
CA SER A 68 -3.22 4.17 -6.89
C SER A 68 -3.72 3.43 -5.65
N LEU A 69 -3.73 4.15 -4.54
CA LEU A 69 -4.29 3.75 -3.27
C LEU A 69 -5.24 4.86 -2.84
N GLN A 70 -6.47 4.53 -2.46
CA GLN A 70 -7.38 5.51 -1.89
C GLN A 70 -8.16 4.96 -0.71
N SER A 71 -8.22 5.76 0.36
CA SER A 71 -9.12 5.56 1.49
C SER A 71 -10.52 6.05 1.14
N ILE A 72 -11.53 5.23 1.38
CA ILE A 72 -12.94 5.59 1.26
C ILE A 72 -13.72 5.16 2.51
N PRO A 73 -14.67 5.98 3.00
CA PRO A 73 -15.58 5.56 4.05
C PRO A 73 -16.64 4.62 3.48
N TYR A 74 -16.94 3.54 4.21
CA TYR A 74 -18.01 2.61 3.87
C TYR A 74 -18.67 2.07 5.13
N ARG A 75 -19.94 2.43 5.36
CA ARG A 75 -20.78 1.95 6.48
C ARG A 75 -20.10 2.08 7.86
N GLY A 76 -19.44 3.21 8.10
CA GLY A 76 -18.74 3.49 9.37
C GLY A 76 -17.36 2.85 9.49
N ARG A 77 -16.85 2.23 8.42
CA ARG A 77 -15.49 1.67 8.33
C ARG A 77 -14.69 2.42 7.27
N LYS A 78 -13.37 2.27 7.27
CA LYS A 78 -12.52 2.73 6.17
C LYS A 78 -12.09 1.55 5.31
N LEU A 79 -12.05 1.79 4.01
CA LEU A 79 -11.57 0.82 3.04
C LEU A 79 -10.43 1.43 2.23
N VAL A 80 -9.41 0.64 1.93
CA VAL A 80 -8.42 0.98 0.91
C VAL A 80 -8.84 0.34 -0.41
N VAL A 81 -9.06 1.17 -1.42
CA VAL A 81 -9.17 0.74 -2.81
C VAL A 81 -7.78 0.75 -3.46
N VAL A 82 -7.39 -0.38 -4.03
CA VAL A 82 -6.11 -0.57 -4.69
C VAL A 82 -6.33 -0.70 -6.20
N ALA A 83 -5.91 0.31 -6.96
CA ALA A 83 -5.91 0.25 -8.41
C ALA A 83 -4.64 -0.44 -8.91
N ARG A 84 -4.79 -1.47 -9.74
CA ARG A 84 -3.68 -2.26 -10.28
C ARG A 84 -3.60 -2.13 -11.79
N ASN A 85 -2.38 -1.99 -12.32
CA ASN A 85 -2.17 -1.94 -13.76
C ASN A 85 -2.48 -3.31 -14.38
N ASN A 86 -3.39 -3.33 -15.36
CA ASN A 86 -3.76 -4.53 -16.12
C ASN A 86 -4.24 -5.72 -15.26
N ASP A 87 -4.87 -5.43 -14.12
CA ASP A 87 -5.43 -6.41 -13.20
C ASP A 87 -6.67 -5.80 -12.48
N THR A 88 -7.44 -6.62 -11.79
CA THR A 88 -8.67 -6.23 -11.07
C THR A 88 -8.35 -5.33 -9.89
N ALA A 89 -9.18 -4.34 -9.56
CA ALA A 89 -9.02 -3.59 -8.32
C ALA A 89 -9.21 -4.48 -7.08
N LEU A 90 -8.52 -4.18 -5.99
CA LEU A 90 -8.70 -4.86 -4.71
C LEU A 90 -9.22 -3.88 -3.66
N ILE A 91 -9.87 -4.42 -2.64
CA ILE A 91 -10.41 -3.65 -1.51
C ILE A 91 -9.94 -4.32 -0.21
N PHE A 92 -9.43 -3.51 0.72
CA PHE A 92 -9.03 -3.93 2.06
C PHE A 92 -9.80 -3.10 3.09
N GLU A 93 -10.19 -3.72 4.19
CA GLU A 93 -10.68 -3.03 5.39
C GLU A 93 -9.51 -2.88 6.37
N TYR A 94 -9.50 -1.78 7.12
CA TYR A 94 -8.56 -1.51 8.21
C TYR A 94 -9.30 -0.76 9.33
#